data_AF-A0A951PI90-F1
#
_entry.id   AF-A0A951PI90-F1
#
_cell.length_a   1.000
_cell.length_b   1.000
_cell.length_c   1.000
_cell.angle_alpha   90.00
_cell.angle_beta   90.00
_cell.angle_gamma   90.00
#
_symmetry.space_group_name_H-M   'P 1'
#
loop_
_entity.id
_entity.type
_entity.pdbx_description
1 polymer ?
#
loop_
_entity_poly.entity_id
_entity_poly.type
_entity_poly.pdbx_seq_one_letter_code
_entity_poly.pdbx_strand_id
1 'polypeptide(L)'
;MKKIVIFLGPSLPLAEAKEILDAIYLPPAKQSDLISAVTTYKPDIIGLIDGLFMTYPSVWHKEILYALEQGVAVYGASSMGALRAAETEAFGMVGVGEIYQLYASGELIDDDEVALVHGLEDTGYRPLSEPMVNVRATFRRAKDEGVISKKLFEQLTAIAKSIYFPKRRFPAIFSKAATVGISQKELEGIANFVKEKYVDIKRQDAVLLLKTLRDLRESLPQASSKFDLVKNQFFSSLYYRDRTIKRNDTAVPLGDIAGYAALHLPDFNDINLQASNRALVQILAGILDIKVSQVEMDKESRRFRSRYTLREESAFLEWLEQNDLTLEEFNQLMSEMACCRRLQNWLFTRKANETNTKIVLDELRLQNRYQECAEAAAKKEQLVEKYYPDFSEEKYDDLTMARLAIEHERSTGCSISFREDSVNEAGFLSGDLLKLELMRSHLARKALQNRQKLERSTEQSP
;
A
#
# COMPACT_ATOMS: atom_id res chain seq x y z
N MET A 1 -2.01 11.45 22.92
CA MET A 1 -2.65 12.46 22.06
C MET A 1 -3.18 11.75 20.83
N LYS A 2 -4.36 12.14 20.34
CA LYS A 2 -4.95 11.58 19.12
C LYS A 2 -4.10 11.96 17.91
N LYS A 3 -3.84 11.02 17.01
CA LYS A 3 -3.12 11.28 15.77
C LYS A 3 -4.12 11.72 14.71
N ILE A 4 -4.07 13.00 14.36
CA ILE A 4 -5.01 13.64 13.43
C ILE A 4 -4.28 13.98 12.14
N VAL A 5 -4.87 13.60 11.00
CA VAL A 5 -4.42 13.97 9.66
C VAL A 5 -5.47 14.87 9.01
N ILE A 6 -5.07 16.02 8.47
CA ILE A 6 -5.96 16.97 7.79
C ILE A 6 -5.50 17.18 6.35
N PHE A 7 -6.41 17.02 5.38
CA PHE A 7 -6.18 17.37 3.98
C PHE A 7 -6.70 18.78 3.71
N LEU A 8 -5.80 19.73 3.44
CA LEU A 8 -6.10 21.16 3.35
C LEU A 8 -5.36 21.83 2.19
N GLY A 9 -6.01 22.79 1.52
CA GLY A 9 -5.32 23.72 0.63
C GLY A 9 -6.06 25.06 0.54
N PRO A 10 -6.80 25.34 -0.55
CA PRO A 10 -7.31 26.69 -0.81
C PRO A 10 -8.35 27.20 0.19
N SER A 11 -8.99 26.33 0.97
CA SER A 11 -10.10 26.73 1.85
C SER A 11 -9.64 27.46 3.12
N LEU A 12 -8.40 27.25 3.58
CA LEU A 12 -7.82 27.95 4.73
C LEU A 12 -6.29 27.93 4.64
N PRO A 13 -5.58 29.05 4.83
CA PRO A 13 -4.12 29.05 4.85
C PRO A 13 -3.55 28.14 5.95
N LEU A 14 -2.51 27.38 5.61
CA LEU A 14 -1.89 26.42 6.53
C LEU A 14 -1.42 27.05 7.86
N ALA A 15 -0.90 28.29 7.81
CA ALA A 15 -0.46 28.99 9.01
C ALA A 15 -1.62 29.21 10.00
N GLU A 16 -2.77 29.68 9.51
CA GLU A 16 -3.98 29.87 10.33
C GLU A 16 -4.54 28.54 10.84
N ALA A 17 -4.48 27.48 10.02
CA ALA A 17 -4.95 26.17 10.43
C ALA A 17 -4.16 25.61 11.62
N LYS A 18 -2.82 25.74 11.60
CA LYS A 18 -1.92 25.30 12.66
C LYS A 18 -2.11 26.07 13.98
N GLU A 19 -2.59 27.31 13.93
CA GLU A 19 -2.96 28.07 15.13
C GLU A 19 -4.22 27.50 15.81
N ILE A 20 -5.09 26.80 15.05
CA ILE A 20 -6.34 26.25 15.57
C ILE A 20 -6.14 24.83 16.08
N LEU A 21 -5.41 23.97 15.37
CA LEU A 21 -5.24 22.56 15.68
C LEU A 21 -3.82 22.10 15.37
N ASP A 22 -3.17 21.46 16.35
CA ASP A 22 -1.92 20.73 16.12
C ASP A 22 -2.22 19.36 15.50
N ALA A 23 -1.88 19.18 14.22
CA ALA A 23 -2.18 18.00 13.43
C ALA A 23 -1.17 17.81 12.29
N ILE A 24 -1.20 16.63 11.67
CA ILE A 24 -0.45 16.36 10.44
C ILE A 24 -1.25 16.94 9.27
N TYR A 25 -0.76 18.03 8.69
CA TYR A 25 -1.37 18.64 7.52
C TYR A 25 -0.78 18.08 6.23
N LEU A 26 -1.65 17.59 5.35
CA LEU A 26 -1.33 17.13 4.01
C LEU A 26 -1.96 18.08 2.96
N PRO A 27 -1.42 18.11 1.73
CA PRO A 27 -2.03 18.79 0.58
C PRO A 27 -3.52 18.46 0.38
N PRO A 28 -4.26 19.18 -0.48
CA PRO A 28 -5.58 18.74 -0.92
C PRO A 28 -5.54 17.30 -1.43
N ALA A 29 -6.43 16.46 -0.91
CA ALA A 29 -6.44 15.03 -1.22
C ALA A 29 -6.73 14.75 -2.69
N LYS A 30 -5.95 13.86 -3.30
CA LYS A 30 -6.26 13.19 -4.58
C LYS A 30 -6.57 11.71 -4.34
N GLN A 31 -6.97 11.01 -5.40
CA GLN A 31 -7.20 9.57 -5.37
C GLN A 31 -6.02 8.81 -4.75
N SER A 32 -6.35 7.85 -3.89
CA SER A 32 -5.46 6.99 -3.09
C SER A 32 -4.76 7.67 -1.91
N ASP A 33 -4.89 8.99 -1.72
CA ASP A 33 -4.23 9.68 -0.62
C ASP A 33 -4.81 9.30 0.74
N LEU A 34 -6.13 9.05 0.84
CA LEU A 34 -6.74 8.64 2.10
C LEU A 34 -6.24 7.25 2.52
N ILE A 35 -6.18 6.31 1.57
CA ILE A 35 -5.60 4.98 1.81
C ILE A 35 -4.14 5.12 2.26
N SER A 36 -3.35 5.92 1.53
CA SER A 36 -1.94 6.17 1.84
C SER A 36 -1.76 6.77 3.24
N ALA A 37 -2.66 7.67 3.64
CA ALA A 37 -2.61 8.29 4.96
C ALA A 37 -2.92 7.28 6.08
N VAL A 38 -3.91 6.41 5.87
CA VAL A 38 -4.25 5.33 6.82
C VAL A 38 -3.06 4.40 7.03
N THR A 39 -2.42 3.94 5.96
CA THR A 39 -1.29 2.98 6.06
C THR A 39 -0.02 3.62 6.60
N THR A 40 0.27 4.86 6.21
CA THR A 40 1.51 5.56 6.60
C THR A 40 1.43 6.16 7.99
N TYR A 41 0.35 6.91 8.26
CA TYR A 41 0.24 7.65 9.52
C TYR A 41 -0.52 6.87 10.58
N LYS A 42 -1.33 5.85 10.25
CA LYS A 42 -2.19 5.16 11.24
C LYS A 42 -2.94 6.16 12.14
N PRO A 43 -3.68 7.12 11.54
CA PRO A 43 -4.35 8.17 12.30
C PRO A 43 -5.55 7.61 13.06
N ASP A 44 -5.89 8.25 14.18
CA ASP A 44 -7.16 8.03 14.85
C ASP A 44 -8.30 8.80 14.14
N ILE A 45 -7.97 9.94 13.54
CA ILE A 45 -8.91 10.84 12.85
C ILE A 45 -8.32 11.32 11.52
N ILE A 46 -9.15 11.32 10.47
CA ILE A 46 -8.92 12.05 9.22
C ILE A 46 -9.94 13.18 9.07
N GLY A 47 -9.47 14.41 8.88
CA GLY A 47 -10.27 15.54 8.43
C GLY A 47 -10.04 15.82 6.96
N LEU A 48 -11.05 15.62 6.13
CA LEU A 48 -11.03 15.97 4.71
C LEU A 48 -11.67 17.36 4.53
N ILE A 49 -10.87 18.36 4.17
CA ILE A 49 -11.37 19.68 3.80
C ILE A 49 -11.34 19.77 2.29
N ASP A 50 -10.13 19.84 1.72
CA ASP A 50 -9.90 20.07 0.31
C ASP A 50 -9.45 18.82 -0.42
N GLY A 51 -9.75 18.77 -1.71
CA GLY A 51 -9.12 17.82 -2.61
C GLY A 51 -8.98 18.33 -4.03
N LEU A 52 -8.19 17.60 -4.81
CA LEU A 52 -7.88 17.93 -6.20
C LEU A 52 -8.90 17.33 -7.16
N PHE A 53 -9.11 18.03 -8.27
CA PHE A 53 -10.00 17.59 -9.35
C PHE A 53 -9.46 18.12 -10.69
N MET A 54 -9.96 17.56 -11.80
CA MET A 54 -9.47 17.73 -13.18
C MET A 54 -8.06 17.19 -13.45
N THR A 55 -7.02 17.77 -12.85
CA THR A 55 -5.62 17.37 -13.11
C THR A 55 -5.28 16.02 -12.49
N TYR A 56 -5.97 15.69 -11.39
CA TYR A 56 -5.87 14.42 -10.71
C TYR A 56 -7.27 13.86 -10.49
N PRO A 57 -7.43 12.52 -10.50
CA PRO A 57 -8.65 11.90 -10.04
C PRO A 57 -8.91 12.28 -8.58
N SER A 58 -10.15 12.64 -8.27
CA SER A 58 -10.58 12.99 -6.93
C SER A 58 -10.66 11.77 -6.02
N VAL A 59 -10.56 11.99 -4.70
CA VAL A 59 -10.76 10.96 -3.67
C VAL A 59 -12.06 10.20 -3.92
N TRP A 60 -12.06 8.88 -3.85
CA TRP A 60 -13.27 8.07 -3.99
C TRP A 60 -13.91 7.74 -2.64
N HIS A 61 -15.24 7.53 -2.64
CA HIS A 61 -15.97 7.08 -1.45
C HIS A 61 -15.38 5.81 -0.85
N LYS A 62 -14.88 4.89 -1.68
CA LYS A 62 -14.27 3.64 -1.20
C LYS A 62 -13.03 3.85 -0.33
N GLU A 63 -12.30 4.94 -0.52
CA GLU A 63 -11.15 5.26 0.34
C GLU A 63 -11.60 5.68 1.74
N ILE A 64 -12.72 6.40 1.82
CA ILE A 64 -13.36 6.80 3.07
C ILE A 64 -13.93 5.57 3.78
N LEU A 65 -14.65 4.72 3.05
CA LEU A 65 -15.18 3.46 3.58
C LEU A 65 -14.04 2.55 4.09
N TYR A 66 -12.91 2.52 3.40
CA TYR A 66 -11.72 1.80 3.89
C TYR A 66 -11.20 2.41 5.20
N ALA A 67 -11.04 3.72 5.29
CA ALA A 67 -10.61 4.37 6.53
C ALA A 67 -11.56 4.05 7.71
N LEU A 68 -12.87 4.09 7.46
CA LEU A 68 -13.90 3.73 8.45
C LEU A 68 -13.84 2.25 8.85
N GLU A 69 -13.64 1.32 7.90
CA GLU A 69 -13.44 -0.12 8.17
C GLU A 69 -12.19 -0.36 9.04
N GLN A 70 -11.14 0.44 8.86
CA GLN A 70 -9.93 0.39 9.68
C GLN A 70 -10.09 1.07 11.05
N GLY A 71 -11.30 1.51 11.41
CA GLY A 71 -11.61 2.15 12.69
C GLY A 71 -11.19 3.62 12.79
N VAL A 72 -10.80 4.25 11.68
CA VAL A 72 -10.43 5.67 11.64
C VAL A 72 -11.70 6.52 11.59
N ALA A 73 -11.82 7.50 12.48
CA ALA A 73 -12.92 8.45 12.42
C ALA A 73 -12.69 9.46 11.28
N VAL A 74 -13.62 9.55 10.33
CA VAL A 74 -13.49 10.44 9.18
C VAL A 74 -14.49 11.58 9.27
N TYR A 75 -13.99 12.82 9.18
CA TYR A 75 -14.79 14.03 9.16
C TYR A 75 -14.60 14.79 7.84
N GLY A 76 -15.65 15.41 7.32
CA GLY A 76 -15.60 16.19 6.09
C GLY A 76 -16.27 17.56 6.20
N ALA A 77 -15.68 18.58 5.58
CA ALA A 77 -16.22 19.94 5.59
C ALA A 77 -15.81 20.76 4.36
N SER A 78 -16.41 21.95 4.21
CA SER A 78 -15.98 23.06 3.34
C SER A 78 -15.98 22.85 1.81
N SER A 79 -15.32 21.82 1.32
CA SER A 79 -15.00 21.66 -0.10
C SER A 79 -15.35 20.24 -0.51
N MET A 80 -14.46 19.52 -1.19
CA MET A 80 -14.68 18.12 -1.54
C MET A 80 -14.97 17.24 -0.31
N GLY A 81 -14.48 17.62 0.88
CA GLY A 81 -14.82 16.95 2.13
C GLY A 81 -16.30 17.00 2.49
N ALA A 82 -16.96 18.14 2.28
CA ALA A 82 -18.39 18.29 2.55
C ALA A 82 -19.24 17.42 1.62
N LEU A 83 -18.90 17.41 0.32
CA LEU A 83 -19.54 16.54 -0.68
C LEU A 83 -19.40 15.07 -0.29
N ARG A 84 -18.18 14.63 0.00
CA ARG A 84 -17.89 13.24 0.37
C ARG A 84 -18.55 12.83 1.69
N ALA A 85 -18.66 13.75 2.65
CA ALA A 85 -19.42 13.51 3.87
C ALA A 85 -20.90 13.27 3.58
N ALA A 86 -21.55 14.11 2.78
CA ALA A 86 -22.96 13.93 2.41
C ALA A 86 -23.22 12.59 1.71
N GLU A 87 -22.28 12.14 0.87
CA GLU A 87 -22.41 10.87 0.15
C GLU A 87 -22.11 9.62 1.01
N THR A 88 -21.34 9.78 2.10
CA THR A 88 -20.86 8.66 2.93
C THR A 88 -21.30 8.69 4.38
N GLU A 89 -22.17 9.65 4.76
CA GLU A 89 -22.74 9.75 6.11
C GLU A 89 -23.41 8.46 6.56
N ALA A 90 -24.16 7.81 5.65
CA ALA A 90 -24.82 6.54 5.93
C ALA A 90 -23.85 5.41 6.33
N PHE A 91 -22.55 5.54 6.01
CA PHE A 91 -21.49 4.60 6.37
C PHE A 91 -20.69 5.04 7.59
N GLY A 92 -20.89 6.26 8.10
CA GLY A 92 -20.29 6.75 9.34
C GLY A 92 -19.32 7.93 9.20
N MET A 93 -19.12 8.49 7.99
CA MET A 93 -18.37 9.75 7.86
C MET A 93 -19.18 10.90 8.46
N VAL A 94 -18.53 11.79 9.23
CA VAL A 94 -19.21 12.90 9.91
C VAL A 94 -19.04 14.19 9.11
N GLY A 95 -20.14 14.75 8.63
CA GLY A 95 -20.14 16.05 7.98
C GLY A 95 -20.16 17.22 8.96
N VAL A 96 -19.44 18.29 8.64
CA VAL A 96 -19.35 19.50 9.47
C VAL A 96 -19.49 20.75 8.60
N GLY A 97 -20.30 21.70 9.07
CA GLY A 97 -20.44 23.02 8.46
C GLY A 97 -21.63 23.17 7.51
N GLU A 98 -21.82 24.40 7.04
CA GLU A 98 -22.96 24.81 6.23
C GLU A 98 -22.95 24.10 4.86
N ILE A 99 -21.78 23.97 4.22
CA ILE A 99 -21.68 23.38 2.88
C ILE A 99 -22.05 21.90 2.92
N TYR A 100 -21.64 21.18 3.96
CA TYR A 100 -22.08 19.80 4.16
C TYR A 100 -23.61 19.72 4.32
N GLN A 101 -24.20 20.56 5.17
CA GLN A 101 -25.65 20.57 5.39
C GLN A 101 -26.42 20.83 4.09
N LEU A 102 -25.91 21.74 3.26
CA LEU A 102 -26.51 22.06 1.96
C LEU A 102 -26.43 20.89 0.96
N TYR A 103 -25.35 20.10 0.96
CA TYR A 103 -25.30 18.87 0.16
C TYR A 103 -26.18 17.76 0.75
N ALA A 104 -26.17 17.58 2.07
CA ALA A 104 -26.98 16.57 2.76
C ALA A 104 -28.48 16.81 2.60
N SER A 105 -28.92 18.07 2.57
CA SER A 105 -30.31 18.45 2.29
C SER A 105 -30.69 18.36 0.81
N GLY A 106 -29.71 18.25 -0.10
CA GLY A 106 -29.91 18.30 -1.54
C GLY A 106 -30.13 19.71 -2.11
N GLU A 107 -29.93 20.77 -1.31
CA GLU A 107 -29.94 22.15 -1.81
C GLU A 107 -28.78 22.44 -2.77
N LEU A 108 -27.64 21.77 -2.56
CA LEU A 108 -26.54 21.69 -3.51
C LEU A 108 -26.43 20.26 -4.05
N ILE A 109 -26.22 20.15 -5.35
CA ILE A 109 -26.09 18.86 -6.05
C ILE A 109 -24.87 18.88 -6.99
N ASP A 110 -24.55 20.05 -7.56
CA ASP A 110 -23.45 20.16 -8.52
C ASP A 110 -22.08 20.25 -7.83
N ASP A 111 -21.09 19.58 -8.41
CA ASP A 111 -19.68 19.62 -7.95
C ASP A 111 -19.05 21.01 -8.09
N ASP A 112 -19.50 21.80 -9.07
CA ASP A 112 -18.95 23.13 -9.33
C ASP A 112 -19.31 24.17 -8.25
N GLU A 113 -20.17 23.79 -7.29
CA GLU A 113 -20.55 24.64 -6.17
C GLU A 113 -19.36 24.92 -5.25
N VAL A 114 -18.53 23.90 -5.00
CA VAL A 114 -17.31 24.01 -4.18
C VAL A 114 -16.02 24.10 -5.00
N ALA A 115 -16.09 23.82 -6.30
CA ALA A 115 -14.96 23.84 -7.22
C ALA A 115 -14.37 25.24 -7.43
N LEU A 116 -13.04 25.33 -7.40
CA LEU A 116 -12.29 26.52 -7.79
C LEU A 116 -10.93 26.12 -8.38
N VAL A 117 -10.33 27.00 -9.18
CA VAL A 117 -8.94 26.88 -9.60
C VAL A 117 -8.06 27.56 -8.57
N HIS A 118 -6.93 26.95 -8.22
CA HIS A 118 -5.95 27.49 -7.29
C HIS A 118 -4.52 27.34 -7.83
N GLY A 119 -3.59 28.09 -7.26
CA GLY A 119 -2.16 27.92 -7.50
C GLY A 119 -1.61 26.61 -6.92
N LEU A 120 -0.33 26.35 -7.12
CA LEU A 120 0.34 25.17 -6.57
C LEU A 120 0.72 25.36 -5.09
N GLU A 121 1.33 24.35 -4.49
CA GLU A 121 1.74 24.33 -3.08
C GLU A 121 2.70 25.48 -2.71
N ASP A 122 3.62 25.82 -3.61
CA ASP A 122 4.58 26.94 -3.48
C ASP A 122 3.91 28.31 -3.30
N THR A 123 2.69 28.45 -3.81
CA THR A 123 1.84 29.64 -3.64
C THR A 123 0.80 29.51 -2.52
N GLY A 124 0.89 28.44 -1.72
CA GLY A 124 -0.07 28.14 -0.65
C GLY A 124 -1.47 27.84 -1.16
N TYR A 125 -1.61 27.27 -2.36
CA TYR A 125 -2.89 27.00 -3.02
C TYR A 125 -3.79 28.23 -3.15
N ARG A 126 -3.22 29.39 -3.46
CA ARG A 126 -3.98 30.64 -3.61
C ARG A 126 -5.16 30.48 -4.60
N PRO A 127 -6.40 30.81 -4.21
CA PRO A 127 -7.54 30.78 -5.12
C PRO A 127 -7.37 31.73 -6.31
N LEU A 128 -7.68 31.22 -7.50
CA LEU A 128 -7.63 31.92 -8.79
C LEU A 128 -9.03 32.05 -9.42
N SER A 129 -10.05 31.44 -8.84
CA SER A 129 -11.47 31.62 -9.18
C SER A 129 -12.33 31.50 -7.93
N GLU A 130 -13.60 31.89 -8.04
CA GLU A 130 -14.57 31.87 -6.94
C GLU A 130 -15.39 30.57 -6.97
N PRO A 131 -15.54 29.87 -5.83
CA PRO A 131 -16.51 28.79 -5.70
C PRO A 131 -17.92 29.37 -5.68
N MET A 132 -18.89 28.67 -6.29
CA MET A 132 -20.25 29.19 -6.41
C MET A 132 -20.91 29.42 -5.04
N VAL A 133 -20.62 28.57 -4.05
CA VAL A 133 -21.16 28.72 -2.68
C VAL A 133 -20.84 30.09 -2.06
N ASN A 134 -19.59 30.56 -2.18
CA ASN A 134 -19.19 31.86 -1.65
C ASN A 134 -19.83 33.01 -2.44
N VAL A 135 -19.98 32.86 -3.76
CA VAL A 135 -20.67 33.84 -4.61
C VAL A 135 -22.14 33.96 -4.20
N ARG A 136 -22.86 32.84 -4.04
CA ARG A 136 -24.26 32.80 -3.60
C ARG A 136 -24.42 33.42 -2.22
N ALA A 137 -23.55 33.06 -1.28
CA ALA A 137 -23.57 33.58 0.08
C ALA A 137 -23.37 35.10 0.12
N THR A 138 -22.40 35.59 -0.66
CA THR A 138 -22.10 37.02 -0.74
C THR A 138 -23.27 37.80 -1.34
N PHE A 139 -23.88 37.31 -2.42
CA PHE A 139 -25.06 37.95 -3.01
C PHE A 139 -26.30 37.84 -2.12
N ARG A 140 -26.48 36.73 -1.40
CA ARG A 140 -27.57 36.55 -0.43
C ARG A 140 -27.46 37.59 0.69
N ARG A 141 -26.26 37.75 1.26
CA ARG A 141 -25.99 38.78 2.27
C ARG A 141 -26.25 40.20 1.74
N ALA A 142 -25.83 40.51 0.51
CA ALA A 142 -26.11 41.79 -0.12
C ALA A 142 -27.62 42.05 -0.29
N LYS A 143 -28.40 41.01 -0.61
CA LYS A 143 -29.86 41.08 -0.68
C LYS A 143 -30.48 41.31 0.70
N ASP A 144 -30.02 40.57 1.71
CA ASP A 144 -30.55 40.67 3.08
C ASP A 144 -30.23 42.03 3.73
N GLU A 145 -29.09 42.63 3.40
CA GLU A 145 -28.71 44.00 3.80
C GLU A 145 -29.32 45.09 2.90
N GLY A 146 -30.17 44.74 1.92
CA GLY A 146 -30.89 45.69 1.08
C GLY A 146 -30.04 46.40 0.00
N VAL A 147 -28.82 45.94 -0.25
CA VAL A 147 -27.92 46.50 -1.28
C VAL A 147 -28.40 46.14 -2.69
N ILE A 148 -28.96 44.94 -2.86
CA ILE A 148 -29.54 44.48 -4.13
C ILE A 148 -30.96 43.96 -3.91
N SER A 149 -31.81 44.09 -4.93
CA SER A 149 -33.15 43.52 -4.92
C SER A 149 -33.12 41.99 -5.03
N LYS A 150 -34.22 41.32 -4.64
CA LYS A 150 -34.39 39.87 -4.86
C LYS A 150 -34.22 39.49 -6.34
N LYS A 151 -34.77 40.29 -7.25
CA LYS A 151 -34.65 40.08 -8.70
C LYS A 151 -33.19 40.16 -9.15
N LEU A 152 -32.45 41.15 -8.67
CA LEU A 152 -31.03 41.31 -9.02
C LEU A 152 -30.17 40.17 -8.44
N PHE A 153 -30.46 39.73 -7.22
CA PHE A 153 -29.83 38.54 -6.62
C PHE A 153 -30.00 37.29 -7.50
N GLU A 154 -31.23 37.01 -7.94
CA GLU A 154 -31.54 35.86 -8.80
C GLU A 154 -30.81 35.95 -10.15
N GLN A 155 -30.81 37.14 -10.77
CA GLN A 155 -30.12 37.39 -12.04
C GLN A 155 -28.59 37.22 -11.91
N LEU A 156 -27.95 37.85 -10.92
CA LEU A 156 -26.50 37.75 -10.72
C LEU A 156 -26.07 36.31 -10.39
N THR A 157 -26.87 35.61 -9.59
CA THR A 157 -26.63 34.21 -9.26
C THR A 157 -26.71 33.32 -10.51
N ALA A 158 -27.72 33.50 -11.36
CA ALA A 158 -27.83 32.76 -12.63
C ALA A 158 -26.65 33.07 -13.58
N ILE A 159 -26.24 34.34 -13.66
CA ILE A 159 -25.08 34.76 -14.46
C ILE A 159 -23.80 34.09 -13.95
N ALA A 160 -23.55 34.12 -12.63
CA ALA A 160 -22.36 33.50 -12.04
C ALA A 160 -22.33 31.98 -12.27
N LYS A 161 -23.48 31.30 -12.11
CA LYS A 161 -23.61 29.86 -12.37
C LYS A 161 -23.35 29.51 -13.84
N SER A 162 -23.76 30.38 -14.77
CA SER A 162 -23.52 30.18 -16.21
C SER A 162 -22.06 30.36 -16.65
N ILE A 163 -21.18 30.85 -15.76
CA ILE A 163 -19.75 31.00 -16.05
C ILE A 163 -19.05 29.72 -15.57
N TYR A 164 -18.33 29.08 -16.50
CA TYR A 164 -17.48 27.93 -16.20
C TYR A 164 -16.51 28.25 -15.05
N PHE A 165 -16.50 27.42 -14.01
CA PHE A 165 -15.88 27.74 -12.72
C PHE A 165 -14.42 28.25 -12.79
N PRO A 166 -13.52 27.78 -13.69
CA PRO A 166 -12.16 28.32 -13.81
C PRO A 166 -12.10 29.80 -14.18
N LYS A 167 -13.16 30.30 -14.83
CA LYS A 167 -13.30 31.69 -15.26
C LYS A 167 -14.21 32.49 -14.31
N ARG A 168 -14.80 31.86 -13.29
CA ARG A 168 -15.74 32.51 -12.37
C ARG A 168 -14.96 33.42 -11.44
N ARG A 169 -14.99 34.71 -11.74
CA ARG A 169 -14.43 35.80 -10.91
C ARG A 169 -15.46 36.93 -10.88
N PHE A 170 -15.55 37.66 -9.79
CA PHE A 170 -16.48 38.80 -9.69
C PHE A 170 -16.39 39.79 -10.87
N PRO A 171 -15.20 40.21 -11.34
CA PRO A 171 -15.10 41.05 -12.54
C PRO A 171 -15.73 40.43 -13.80
N ALA A 172 -15.59 39.11 -14.00
CA ALA A 172 -16.20 38.41 -15.13
C ALA A 172 -17.73 38.30 -14.97
N ILE A 173 -18.21 38.06 -13.74
CA ILE A 173 -19.65 38.05 -13.42
C ILE A 173 -20.26 39.41 -13.74
N PHE A 174 -19.65 40.50 -13.26
CA PHE A 174 -20.15 41.86 -13.47
C PHE A 174 -20.04 42.32 -14.92
N SER A 175 -18.96 41.96 -15.63
CA SER A 175 -18.84 42.23 -17.07
C SER A 175 -19.97 41.55 -17.85
N LYS A 176 -20.26 40.27 -17.57
CA LYS A 176 -21.38 39.57 -18.19
C LYS A 176 -22.74 40.18 -17.79
N ALA A 177 -22.90 40.58 -16.54
CA ALA A 177 -24.09 41.27 -16.04
C ALA A 177 -24.38 42.60 -16.77
N ALA A 178 -23.34 43.37 -17.09
CA ALA A 178 -23.47 44.58 -17.90
C ALA A 178 -23.99 44.27 -19.32
N THR A 179 -23.51 43.18 -19.95
CA THR A 179 -23.96 42.80 -21.30
C THR A 179 -25.44 42.40 -21.40
N VAL A 180 -26.06 42.02 -20.27
CA VAL A 180 -27.49 41.66 -20.20
C VAL A 180 -28.37 42.80 -19.66
N GLY A 181 -27.82 44.01 -19.53
CA GLY A 181 -28.57 45.23 -19.24
C GLY A 181 -28.75 45.56 -17.76
N ILE A 182 -27.98 44.97 -16.83
CA ILE A 182 -27.97 45.41 -15.43
C ILE A 182 -27.27 46.77 -15.34
N SER A 183 -27.85 47.71 -14.59
CA SER A 183 -27.37 49.10 -14.59
C SER A 183 -26.00 49.23 -13.93
N GLN A 184 -25.19 50.16 -14.43
CA GLN A 184 -23.85 50.42 -13.88
C GLN A 184 -23.87 50.75 -12.38
N LYS A 185 -24.88 51.52 -11.93
CA LYS A 185 -25.06 51.88 -10.52
C LYS A 185 -25.30 50.65 -9.63
N GLU A 186 -26.10 49.69 -10.09
CA GLU A 186 -26.33 48.43 -9.37
C GLU A 186 -25.05 47.58 -9.31
N LEU A 187 -24.31 47.50 -10.42
CA LEU A 187 -23.04 46.77 -10.50
C LEU A 187 -21.96 47.37 -9.59
N GLU A 188 -21.86 48.70 -9.52
CA GLU A 188 -20.94 49.39 -8.61
C GLU A 188 -21.28 49.13 -7.15
N GLY A 189 -22.58 49.17 -6.80
CA GLY A 189 -23.06 48.87 -5.46
C GLY A 189 -22.65 47.46 -5.00
N ILE A 190 -22.92 46.44 -5.82
CA ILE A 190 -22.55 45.06 -5.48
C ILE A 190 -21.04 44.83 -5.55
N ALA A 191 -20.31 45.47 -6.46
CA ALA A 191 -18.85 45.35 -6.54
C ALA A 191 -18.15 45.90 -5.30
N ASN A 192 -18.63 47.03 -4.75
CA ASN A 192 -18.14 47.57 -3.49
C ASN A 192 -18.49 46.65 -2.31
N PHE A 193 -19.73 46.13 -2.28
CA PHE A 193 -20.14 45.19 -1.25
C PHE A 193 -19.26 43.92 -1.22
N VAL A 194 -18.96 43.34 -2.38
CA VAL A 194 -18.08 42.17 -2.48
C VAL A 194 -16.69 42.46 -1.92
N LYS A 195 -16.12 43.64 -2.18
CA LYS A 195 -14.78 44.00 -1.67
C LYS A 195 -14.74 44.12 -0.14
N GLU A 196 -15.81 44.62 0.47
CA GLU A 196 -15.84 44.91 1.91
C GLU A 196 -16.43 43.77 2.75
N LYS A 197 -17.39 43.03 2.20
CA LYS A 197 -18.26 42.09 2.92
C LYS A 197 -18.38 40.73 2.24
N TYR A 198 -17.33 40.29 1.55
CA TYR A 198 -17.22 38.93 1.00
C TYR A 198 -17.54 37.89 2.07
N VAL A 199 -18.34 36.89 1.71
CA VAL A 199 -18.70 35.78 2.58
C VAL A 199 -17.96 34.53 2.13
N ASP A 200 -16.95 34.14 2.90
CA ASP A 200 -16.18 32.92 2.66
C ASP A 200 -16.71 31.77 3.52
N ILE A 201 -17.68 31.03 3.02
CA ILE A 201 -18.24 29.87 3.72
C ILE A 201 -17.20 28.75 3.78
N LYS A 202 -16.41 28.56 2.70
CA LYS A 202 -15.36 27.54 2.69
C LYS A 202 -14.38 27.73 3.83
N ARG A 203 -13.92 28.96 4.07
CA ARG A 203 -13.04 29.26 5.21
C ARG A 203 -13.74 29.04 6.55
N GLN A 204 -15.00 29.46 6.69
CA GLN A 204 -15.77 29.28 7.92
C GLN A 204 -15.94 27.80 8.29
N ASP A 205 -16.31 26.96 7.33
CA ASP A 205 -16.47 25.52 7.50
C ASP A 205 -15.14 24.82 7.81
N ALA A 206 -14.05 25.22 7.14
CA ALA A 206 -12.72 24.70 7.42
C ALA A 206 -12.30 24.99 8.88
N VAL A 207 -12.48 26.23 9.34
CA VAL A 207 -12.23 26.62 10.73
C VAL A 207 -13.13 25.88 11.71
N LEU A 208 -14.41 25.69 11.37
CA LEU A 208 -15.36 24.97 12.20
C LEU A 208 -14.96 23.50 12.36
N LEU A 209 -14.53 22.83 11.30
CA LEU A 209 -14.02 21.47 11.38
C LEU A 209 -12.82 21.39 12.32
N LEU A 210 -11.81 22.24 12.14
CA LEU A 210 -10.61 22.23 12.97
C LEU A 210 -10.94 22.45 14.47
N LYS A 211 -11.83 23.40 14.77
CA LYS A 211 -12.31 23.64 16.15
C LYS A 211 -13.08 22.43 16.69
N THR A 212 -13.94 21.82 15.87
CA THR A 212 -14.69 20.62 16.25
C THR A 212 -13.73 19.50 16.65
N LEU A 213 -12.69 19.26 15.83
CA LEU A 213 -11.70 18.22 16.10
C LEU A 213 -10.83 18.52 17.33
N ARG A 214 -10.44 19.78 17.53
CA ARG A 214 -9.72 20.23 18.73
C ARG A 214 -10.51 19.96 20.00
N ASP A 215 -11.82 20.21 19.95
CA ASP A 215 -12.72 20.15 21.12
C ASP A 215 -13.29 18.73 21.35
N LEU A 216 -12.92 17.73 20.53
CA LEU A 216 -13.33 16.34 20.70
C LEU A 216 -12.75 15.73 22.00
N ARG A 217 -13.65 15.37 22.93
CA ARG A 217 -13.33 14.60 24.14
C ARG A 217 -12.67 13.25 23.83
N GLU A 218 -11.95 12.67 24.78
CA GLU A 218 -11.05 11.52 24.56
C GLU A 218 -11.72 10.31 23.88
N SER A 219 -12.97 9.99 24.20
CA SER A 219 -13.71 8.92 23.50
C SER A 219 -14.12 9.37 22.10
N LEU A 220 -13.43 8.87 21.08
CA LEU A 220 -13.90 8.98 19.70
C LEU A 220 -15.19 8.16 19.55
N PRO A 221 -16.17 8.62 18.76
CA PRO A 221 -17.25 7.76 18.33
C PRO A 221 -16.61 6.54 17.65
N GLN A 222 -16.81 5.35 18.23
CA GLN A 222 -16.28 4.14 17.63
C GLN A 222 -17.00 3.98 16.29
N ALA A 223 -16.27 4.02 15.18
CA ALA A 223 -16.82 3.76 13.87
C ALA A 223 -17.34 2.31 13.88
N SER A 224 -18.63 2.14 14.14
CA SER A 224 -19.31 0.87 13.92
C SER A 224 -19.48 0.76 12.41
N SER A 225 -18.57 0.06 11.75
CA SER A 225 -18.75 -0.30 10.35
C SER A 225 -19.91 -1.29 10.27
N LYS A 226 -21.14 -0.78 10.09
CA LYS A 226 -22.32 -1.59 9.79
C LYS A 226 -22.35 -2.05 8.33
N PHE A 227 -21.19 -2.05 7.67
CA PHE A 227 -21.02 -2.38 6.27
C PHE A 227 -19.75 -3.21 6.11
N ASP A 228 -19.76 -4.09 5.11
CA ASP A 228 -18.58 -4.81 4.65
C ASP A 228 -18.08 -4.14 3.38
N LEU A 229 -16.83 -3.67 3.36
CA LEU A 229 -16.27 -3.05 2.16
C LEU A 229 -16.00 -4.11 1.09
N VAL A 230 -16.74 -4.06 -0.01
CA VAL A 230 -16.43 -4.89 -1.18
C VAL A 230 -15.19 -4.35 -1.90
N LYS A 231 -14.06 -5.03 -1.67
CA LYS A 231 -12.75 -4.79 -2.30
C LYS A 231 -12.72 -5.33 -3.73
N ASN A 232 -13.39 -4.63 -4.65
CA ASN A 232 -13.39 -4.98 -6.08
C ASN A 232 -12.08 -4.59 -6.79
N GLN A 233 -11.93 -4.95 -8.06
CA GLN A 233 -10.72 -4.70 -8.85
C GLN A 233 -10.25 -3.23 -8.84
N PHE A 234 -11.18 -2.28 -8.82
CA PHE A 234 -10.83 -0.87 -8.80
C PHE A 234 -10.25 -0.46 -7.44
N PHE A 235 -10.84 -0.93 -6.34
CA PHE A 235 -10.26 -0.76 -5.01
C PHE A 235 -8.88 -1.43 -4.90
N SER A 236 -8.73 -2.63 -5.49
CA SER A 236 -7.44 -3.31 -5.52
C SER A 236 -6.37 -2.51 -6.28
N SER A 237 -6.70 -1.81 -7.37
CA SER A 237 -5.76 -0.88 -8.02
C SER A 237 -5.35 0.24 -7.06
N LEU A 238 -6.33 0.89 -6.42
CA LEU A 238 -6.04 1.96 -5.46
C LEU A 238 -5.10 1.49 -4.35
N TYR A 239 -5.37 0.31 -3.80
CA TYR A 239 -4.65 -0.21 -2.64
C TYR A 239 -3.27 -0.80 -2.99
N TYR A 240 -3.15 -1.59 -4.06
CA TYR A 240 -1.91 -2.32 -4.36
C TYR A 240 -1.00 -1.63 -5.38
N ARG A 241 -1.51 -0.63 -6.10
CA ARG A 241 -0.77 0.07 -7.15
C ARG A 241 -0.64 1.57 -6.86
N ASP A 242 -1.76 2.23 -6.60
CA ASP A 242 -1.82 3.69 -6.63
C ASP A 242 -1.54 4.32 -5.25
N ARG A 243 -1.70 3.57 -4.15
CA ARG A 243 -1.30 4.04 -2.81
C ARG A 243 0.18 4.38 -2.82
N THR A 244 0.52 5.41 -2.07
CA THR A 244 1.87 5.93 -1.98
C THR A 244 2.52 5.59 -0.65
N ILE A 245 3.82 5.38 -0.71
CA ILE A 245 4.71 5.26 0.45
C ILE A 245 5.66 6.45 0.46
N LYS A 246 6.21 6.80 1.63
CA LYS A 246 7.11 7.94 1.77
C LYS A 246 8.55 7.46 1.95
N ARG A 247 9.44 7.82 1.03
CA ARG A 247 10.90 7.56 1.12
C ARG A 247 11.64 8.85 0.81
N ASN A 248 12.56 9.26 1.70
CA ASN A 248 13.36 10.48 1.55
C ASN A 248 12.52 11.71 1.17
N ASP A 249 11.45 11.95 1.93
CA ASP A 249 10.47 13.02 1.68
C ASP A 249 9.73 13.01 0.34
N THR A 250 9.86 11.92 -0.41
CA THR A 250 9.17 11.72 -1.69
C THR A 250 8.06 10.69 -1.53
N ALA A 251 6.86 11.03 -1.98
CA ALA A 251 5.75 10.09 -2.09
C ALA A 251 5.89 9.28 -3.40
N VAL A 252 5.93 7.95 -3.29
CA VAL A 252 6.12 7.05 -4.43
C VAL A 252 4.96 6.05 -4.47
N PRO A 253 4.20 5.96 -5.57
CA PRO A 253 3.20 4.92 -5.77
C PRO A 253 3.82 3.51 -5.75
N LEU A 254 3.13 2.53 -5.17
CA LEU A 254 3.62 1.14 -5.18
C LEU A 254 3.85 0.59 -6.59
N GLY A 255 3.00 0.97 -7.54
CA GLY A 255 3.14 0.61 -8.95
C GLY A 255 4.44 1.10 -9.57
N ASP A 256 4.95 2.26 -9.13
CA ASP A 256 6.21 2.82 -9.62
C ASP A 256 7.41 2.06 -9.05
N ILE A 257 7.31 1.53 -7.83
CA ILE A 257 8.34 0.65 -7.25
C ILE A 257 8.45 -0.64 -8.07
N ALA A 258 7.30 -1.26 -8.38
CA ALA A 258 7.27 -2.46 -9.23
C ALA A 258 7.78 -2.16 -10.65
N GLY A 259 7.39 -1.02 -11.23
CA GLY A 259 7.86 -0.58 -12.54
C GLY A 259 9.37 -0.28 -12.55
N TYR A 260 9.90 0.31 -11.48
CA TYR A 260 11.34 0.53 -11.33
C TYR A 260 12.08 -0.80 -11.27
N ALA A 261 11.63 -1.74 -10.43
CA ALA A 261 12.20 -3.08 -10.34
C ALA A 261 12.23 -3.78 -11.71
N ALA A 262 11.14 -3.66 -12.48
CA ALA A 262 11.01 -4.24 -13.81
C ALA A 262 12.08 -3.78 -14.81
N LEU A 263 12.55 -2.53 -14.67
CA LEU A 263 13.50 -1.92 -15.58
C LEU A 263 14.95 -1.95 -15.08
N HIS A 264 15.17 -2.19 -13.78
CA HIS A 264 16.49 -1.98 -13.15
C HIS A 264 17.04 -3.19 -12.41
N LEU A 265 16.25 -4.24 -12.13
CA LEU A 265 16.75 -5.47 -11.50
C LEU A 265 17.07 -6.52 -12.57
N PRO A 266 18.34 -6.99 -12.68
CA PRO A 266 18.72 -8.00 -13.65
C PRO A 266 17.97 -9.33 -13.50
N ASP A 267 17.56 -9.66 -12.27
CA ASP A 267 16.82 -10.85 -11.88
C ASP A 267 15.30 -10.64 -11.84
N PHE A 268 14.79 -9.50 -12.33
CA PHE A 268 13.35 -9.20 -12.28
C PHE A 268 12.48 -10.28 -12.93
N ASN A 269 12.94 -10.87 -14.04
CA ASN A 269 12.16 -11.91 -14.72
C ASN A 269 11.91 -13.12 -13.79
N ASP A 270 12.90 -13.49 -12.98
CA ASP A 270 12.77 -14.58 -12.01
C ASP A 270 11.83 -14.19 -10.87
N ILE A 271 11.95 -12.95 -10.36
CA ILE A 271 11.05 -12.40 -9.35
C ILE A 271 9.61 -12.41 -9.85
N ASN A 272 9.37 -11.91 -11.06
CA ASN A 272 8.05 -11.80 -11.66
C ASN A 272 7.44 -13.19 -11.95
N LEU A 273 8.24 -14.15 -12.39
CA LEU A 273 7.81 -15.52 -12.60
C LEU A 273 7.40 -16.18 -11.27
N GLN A 274 8.22 -16.04 -10.23
CA GLN A 274 7.90 -16.57 -8.89
C GLN A 274 6.63 -15.94 -8.32
N ALA A 275 6.48 -14.61 -8.44
CA ALA A 275 5.29 -13.89 -8.00
C ALA A 275 4.03 -14.34 -8.75
N SER A 276 4.12 -14.46 -10.08
CA SER A 276 3.01 -14.90 -10.94
C SER A 276 2.59 -16.34 -10.62
N ASN A 277 3.56 -17.24 -10.43
CA ASN A 277 3.28 -18.63 -10.07
C ASN A 277 2.61 -18.73 -8.70
N ARG A 278 3.06 -17.96 -7.70
CA ARG A 278 2.36 -17.88 -6.39
C ARG A 278 0.91 -17.42 -6.55
N ALA A 279 0.67 -16.37 -7.34
CA ALA A 279 -0.67 -15.86 -7.59
C ALA A 279 -1.58 -16.88 -8.29
N LEU A 280 -1.07 -17.57 -9.31
CA LEU A 280 -1.79 -18.65 -10.00
C LEU A 280 -2.14 -19.81 -9.05
N VAL A 281 -1.22 -20.15 -8.14
CA VAL A 281 -1.47 -21.17 -7.12
C VAL A 281 -2.61 -20.76 -6.19
N GLN A 282 -2.74 -19.47 -5.83
CA GLN A 282 -3.88 -19.01 -5.02
C GLN A 282 -5.21 -19.16 -5.78
N ILE A 283 -5.22 -18.87 -7.08
CA ILE A 283 -6.41 -19.06 -7.93
C ILE A 283 -6.80 -20.54 -7.97
N LEU A 284 -5.83 -21.43 -8.21
CA LEU A 284 -6.05 -22.87 -8.24
C LEU A 284 -6.56 -23.39 -6.88
N ALA A 285 -5.95 -22.92 -5.78
CA ALA A 285 -6.38 -23.26 -4.44
C ALA A 285 -7.82 -22.85 -4.17
N GLY A 286 -8.22 -21.64 -4.61
CA GLY A 286 -9.60 -21.17 -4.52
C GLY A 286 -10.58 -22.05 -5.32
N ILE A 287 -10.21 -22.47 -6.53
CA ILE A 287 -11.02 -23.39 -7.35
C ILE A 287 -11.18 -24.76 -6.67
N LEU A 288 -10.14 -25.22 -5.98
CA LEU A 288 -10.12 -26.51 -5.29
C LEU A 288 -10.64 -26.45 -3.83
N ASP A 289 -11.13 -25.29 -3.38
CA ASP A 289 -11.50 -24.98 -1.98
C ASP A 289 -10.43 -25.41 -0.96
N ILE A 290 -9.16 -25.21 -1.30
CA ILE A 290 -8.04 -25.51 -0.41
C ILE A 290 -7.89 -24.38 0.59
N LYS A 291 -8.05 -24.73 1.87
CA LYS A 291 -7.88 -23.83 3.00
C LYS A 291 -6.63 -24.19 3.78
N VAL A 292 -5.95 -23.17 4.26
CA VAL A 292 -4.79 -23.27 5.14
C VAL A 292 -5.26 -23.03 6.57
N SER A 293 -4.80 -23.86 7.50
CA SER A 293 -5.08 -23.68 8.93
C SER A 293 -4.17 -22.62 9.56
N GLN A 294 -4.60 -22.02 10.68
CA GLN A 294 -3.76 -21.10 11.44
C GLN A 294 -2.40 -21.73 11.84
N VAL A 295 -2.39 -23.03 12.16
CA VAL A 295 -1.16 -23.76 12.51
C VAL A 295 -0.17 -23.81 11.34
N GLU A 296 -0.66 -24.00 10.11
CA GLU A 296 0.17 -23.98 8.90
C GLU A 296 0.70 -22.56 8.63
N MET A 297 -0.13 -21.53 8.81
CA MET A 297 0.29 -20.13 8.69
C MET A 297 1.39 -19.77 9.70
N ASP A 298 1.22 -20.15 10.97
CA ASP A 298 2.21 -19.92 12.04
C ASP A 298 3.52 -20.67 11.79
N LYS A 299 3.44 -21.85 11.15
CA LYS A 299 4.62 -22.62 10.73
C LYS A 299 5.38 -21.89 9.62
N GLU A 300 4.69 -21.34 8.62
CA GLU A 300 5.35 -20.56 7.56
C GLU A 300 5.89 -19.22 8.07
N SER A 301 5.16 -18.51 8.95
CA SER A 301 5.66 -17.30 9.61
C SER A 301 6.99 -17.57 10.35
N ARG A 302 7.06 -18.65 11.13
CA ARG A 302 8.31 -19.05 11.81
C ARG A 302 9.44 -19.43 10.84
N ARG A 303 9.11 -20.08 9.72
CA ARG A 303 10.08 -20.43 8.68
C ARG A 303 10.64 -19.17 8.01
N PHE A 304 9.76 -18.25 7.62
CA PHE A 304 10.14 -16.95 7.06
C PHE A 304 11.03 -16.18 8.04
N ARG A 305 10.56 -15.96 9.28
CA ARG A 305 11.32 -15.25 10.31
C ARG A 305 12.68 -15.87 10.58
N SER A 306 12.78 -17.22 10.61
CA SER A 306 14.08 -17.87 10.78
C SER A 306 15.01 -17.69 9.59
N ARG A 307 14.49 -17.69 8.36
CA ARG A 307 15.29 -17.51 7.14
C ARG A 307 15.90 -16.12 7.03
N TYR A 308 15.17 -15.10 7.47
CA TYR A 308 15.60 -13.70 7.44
C TYR A 308 16.20 -13.20 8.76
N THR A 309 16.48 -14.09 9.71
CA THR A 309 17.04 -13.74 11.03
C THR A 309 16.15 -12.79 11.86
N LEU A 310 14.84 -12.82 11.64
CA LEU A 310 13.83 -11.98 12.31
C LEU A 310 13.23 -12.68 13.54
N ARG A 311 14.08 -13.23 14.42
CA ARG A 311 13.64 -13.99 15.60
C ARG A 311 13.10 -13.08 16.70
N GLU A 312 13.77 -11.96 16.94
CA GLU A 312 13.33 -10.96 17.89
C GLU A 312 12.13 -10.19 17.35
N GLU A 313 11.20 -9.84 18.23
CA GLU A 313 9.99 -9.12 17.83
C GLU A 313 10.30 -7.70 17.33
N SER A 314 11.28 -7.02 17.95
CA SER A 314 11.72 -5.69 17.50
C SER A 314 12.28 -5.71 16.07
N ALA A 315 13.14 -6.69 15.76
CA ALA A 315 13.70 -6.84 14.41
C ALA A 315 12.62 -7.17 13.37
N PHE A 316 11.61 -7.96 13.75
CA PHE A 316 10.47 -8.26 12.88
C PHE A 316 9.61 -7.01 12.61
N LEU A 317 9.29 -6.22 13.64
CA LEU A 317 8.54 -4.98 13.49
C LEU A 317 9.29 -3.94 12.65
N GLU A 318 10.61 -3.83 12.84
CA GLU A 318 11.46 -2.96 12.01
C GLU A 318 11.46 -3.42 10.56
N TRP A 319 11.53 -4.74 10.30
CA TRP A 319 11.45 -5.28 8.95
C TRP A 319 10.10 -4.96 8.28
N LEU A 320 8.97 -5.07 9.00
CA LEU A 320 7.66 -4.67 8.48
C LEU A 320 7.62 -3.20 8.08
N GLU A 321 8.15 -2.31 8.92
CA GLU A 321 8.23 -0.88 8.64
C GLU A 321 9.13 -0.56 7.43
N GLN A 322 10.29 -1.21 7.34
CA GLN A 322 11.20 -1.06 6.20
C GLN A 322 10.60 -1.55 4.88
N ASN A 323 9.61 -2.44 4.91
CA ASN A 323 8.95 -3.00 3.73
C ASN A 323 7.55 -2.43 3.48
N ASP A 324 7.16 -1.35 4.18
CA ASP A 324 5.85 -0.69 4.05
C ASP A 324 4.67 -1.68 4.18
N LEU A 325 4.82 -2.65 5.08
CA LEU A 325 3.91 -3.79 5.22
C LEU A 325 3.17 -3.74 6.56
N THR A 326 1.85 -3.87 6.53
CA THR A 326 1.05 -4.07 7.75
C THR A 326 1.16 -5.51 8.24
N LEU A 327 0.85 -5.76 9.52
CA LEU A 327 0.81 -7.12 10.06
C LEU A 327 -0.26 -7.98 9.35
N GLU A 328 -1.39 -7.37 8.96
CA GLU A 328 -2.44 -8.04 8.20
C GLU A 328 -1.94 -8.50 6.83
N GLU A 329 -1.29 -7.61 6.08
CA GLU A 329 -0.69 -7.95 4.78
C GLU A 329 0.41 -9.00 4.91
N PHE A 330 1.24 -8.93 5.95
CA PHE A 330 2.21 -9.98 6.24
C PHE A 330 1.54 -11.34 6.49
N ASN A 331 0.50 -11.38 7.31
CA ASN A 331 -0.24 -12.61 7.59
C ASN A 331 -0.91 -13.17 6.33
N GLN A 332 -1.43 -12.30 5.47
CA GLN A 332 -1.96 -12.69 4.16
C GLN A 332 -0.87 -13.31 3.29
N LEU A 333 0.33 -12.71 3.20
CA LEU A 333 1.46 -13.31 2.50
C LEU A 333 1.86 -14.67 3.07
N MET A 334 1.87 -14.83 4.40
CA MET A 334 2.18 -16.12 5.03
C MET A 334 1.11 -17.18 4.73
N SER A 335 -0.17 -16.79 4.68
CA SER A 335 -1.27 -17.67 4.24
C SER A 335 -1.04 -18.17 2.81
N GLU A 336 -0.69 -17.27 1.90
CA GLU A 336 -0.43 -17.63 0.51
C GLU A 336 0.79 -18.55 0.36
N MET A 337 1.87 -18.27 1.10
CA MET A 337 3.06 -19.13 1.13
C MET A 337 2.75 -20.53 1.69
N ALA A 338 1.95 -20.61 2.75
CA ALA A 338 1.51 -21.88 3.33
C ALA A 338 0.63 -22.68 2.36
N CYS A 339 -0.25 -22.00 1.61
CA CYS A 339 -1.05 -22.61 0.56
C CYS A 339 -0.17 -23.20 -0.55
N CYS A 340 0.80 -22.41 -1.04
CA CYS A 340 1.75 -22.88 -2.05
C CYS A 340 2.45 -24.14 -1.60
N ARG A 341 2.93 -24.14 -0.35
CA ARG A 341 3.66 -25.28 0.19
C ARG A 341 2.78 -26.50 0.38
N ARG A 342 1.54 -26.33 0.84
CA ARG A 342 0.58 -27.43 0.97
C ARG A 342 0.36 -28.12 -0.39
N LEU A 343 0.18 -27.34 -1.45
CA LEU A 343 0.02 -27.84 -2.80
C LEU A 343 1.29 -28.50 -3.36
N GLN A 344 2.46 -27.95 -3.07
CA GLN A 344 3.75 -28.58 -3.42
C GLN A 344 3.94 -29.93 -2.72
N ASN A 345 3.64 -30.01 -1.41
CA ASN A 345 3.72 -31.26 -0.66
C ASN A 345 2.73 -32.31 -1.20
N TRP A 346 1.53 -31.89 -1.57
CA TRP A 346 0.56 -32.76 -2.25
C TRP A 346 1.11 -33.28 -3.59
N LEU A 347 1.74 -32.41 -4.40
CA LEU A 347 2.35 -32.79 -5.68
C LEU A 347 3.44 -33.86 -5.48
N PHE A 348 4.33 -33.68 -4.50
CA PHE A 348 5.39 -34.65 -4.21
C PHE A 348 4.82 -35.98 -3.72
N THR A 349 3.76 -35.95 -2.91
CA THR A 349 3.04 -37.17 -2.49
C THR A 349 2.49 -37.93 -3.69
N ARG A 350 1.97 -37.23 -4.71
CA ARG A 350 1.43 -37.85 -5.94
C ARG A 350 2.50 -38.41 -6.87
N LYS A 351 3.69 -37.78 -6.90
CA LYS A 351 4.83 -38.24 -7.69
C LYS A 351 5.57 -39.44 -7.09
N ALA A 352 5.28 -39.77 -5.83
CA ALA A 352 5.85 -40.93 -5.12
C ALA A 352 7.39 -40.97 -5.28
N ASN A 353 7.93 -42.04 -5.88
CA ASN A 353 9.36 -42.26 -6.04
C ASN A 353 10.05 -41.29 -7.02
N GLU A 354 9.30 -40.58 -7.88
CA GLU A 354 9.87 -39.54 -8.76
C GLU A 354 10.28 -38.28 -7.96
N THR A 355 9.63 -38.06 -6.80
CA THR A 355 9.76 -36.87 -5.95
C THR A 355 9.71 -35.57 -6.77
N ASN A 356 10.75 -34.74 -6.70
CA ASN A 356 10.92 -33.52 -7.48
C ASN A 356 11.96 -33.68 -8.61
N THR A 357 12.54 -34.88 -8.80
CA THR A 357 13.73 -35.10 -9.63
C THR A 357 13.58 -34.53 -11.03
N LYS A 358 12.54 -34.92 -11.77
CA LYS A 358 12.31 -34.43 -13.13
C LYS A 358 12.17 -32.90 -13.17
N ILE A 359 11.40 -32.34 -12.24
CA ILE A 359 11.10 -30.89 -12.17
C ILE A 359 12.39 -30.11 -11.93
N VAL A 360 13.23 -30.56 -10.99
CA VAL A 360 14.51 -29.92 -10.67
C VAL A 360 15.49 -30.04 -11.84
N LEU A 361 15.60 -31.21 -12.47
CA LEU A 361 16.52 -31.39 -13.59
C LEU A 361 16.12 -30.56 -14.83
N ASP A 362 14.81 -30.40 -15.09
CA ASP A 362 14.34 -29.53 -16.17
C ASP A 362 14.69 -28.06 -15.89
N GLU A 363 14.50 -27.60 -14.65
CA GLU A 363 14.88 -26.24 -14.25
C GLU A 363 16.40 -26.01 -14.35
N LEU A 364 17.21 -26.98 -13.92
CA LEU A 364 18.67 -26.91 -14.08
C LEU A 364 19.08 -26.82 -15.55
N ARG A 365 18.36 -27.47 -16.47
CA ARG A 365 18.63 -27.36 -17.91
C ARG A 365 18.25 -25.99 -18.45
N LEU A 366 17.08 -25.47 -18.07
CA LEU A 366 16.62 -24.13 -18.47
C LEU A 366 17.57 -23.03 -17.98
N GLN A 367 18.15 -23.20 -16.79
CA GLN A 367 19.12 -22.27 -16.21
C GLN A 367 20.57 -22.52 -16.68
N ASN A 368 20.83 -23.49 -17.57
CA ASN A 368 22.17 -23.92 -17.99
C ASN A 368 23.11 -24.37 -16.84
N ARG A 369 22.53 -24.88 -15.74
CA ARG A 369 23.25 -25.37 -14.55
C ARG A 369 23.37 -26.89 -14.49
N TYR A 370 22.64 -27.60 -15.36
CA TYR A 370 22.62 -29.06 -15.38
C TYR A 370 24.01 -29.68 -15.57
N GLN A 371 24.78 -29.17 -16.54
CA GLN A 371 26.10 -29.74 -16.87
C GLN A 371 27.05 -29.68 -15.66
N GLU A 372 27.16 -28.51 -15.04
CA GLU A 372 28.00 -28.30 -13.85
C GLU A 372 27.60 -29.26 -12.71
N CYS A 373 26.29 -29.34 -12.40
CA CYS A 373 25.80 -30.24 -11.37
C CYS A 373 26.06 -31.72 -11.70
N ALA A 374 25.89 -32.13 -12.96
CA ALA A 374 26.11 -33.49 -13.40
C ALA A 374 27.59 -33.89 -13.32
N GLU A 375 28.50 -33.02 -13.76
CA GLU A 375 29.95 -33.23 -13.65
C GLU A 375 30.42 -33.30 -12.19
N ALA A 376 29.91 -32.40 -11.33
CA ALA A 376 30.20 -32.42 -9.90
C ALA A 376 29.71 -33.71 -9.22
N ALA A 377 28.49 -34.14 -9.54
CA ALA A 377 27.92 -35.40 -9.05
C ALA A 377 28.75 -36.61 -9.52
N ALA A 378 29.12 -36.68 -10.80
CA ALA A 378 29.94 -37.76 -11.35
C ALA A 378 31.32 -37.83 -10.69
N LYS A 379 31.99 -36.68 -10.51
CA LYS A 379 33.29 -36.61 -9.83
C LYS A 379 33.22 -37.10 -8.38
N LYS A 380 32.15 -36.75 -7.66
CA LYS A 380 31.90 -37.23 -6.31
C LYS A 380 31.77 -38.75 -6.29
N GLU A 381 30.95 -39.33 -7.18
CA GLU A 381 30.78 -40.79 -7.29
C GLU A 381 32.10 -41.50 -7.62
N GLN A 382 32.88 -41.01 -8.59
CA GLN A 382 34.18 -41.57 -8.94
C GLN A 382 35.18 -41.56 -7.77
N LEU A 383 35.17 -40.51 -6.94
CA LEU A 383 36.03 -40.43 -5.76
C LEU A 383 35.62 -41.44 -4.68
N VAL A 384 34.31 -41.59 -4.45
CA VAL A 384 33.80 -42.56 -3.48
C VAL A 384 34.12 -43.98 -3.94
N GLU A 385 33.87 -44.32 -5.20
CA GLU A 385 34.16 -45.64 -5.77
C GLU A 385 35.66 -45.97 -5.72
N LYS A 386 36.53 -45.01 -6.07
CA LYS A 386 37.98 -45.23 -6.10
C LYS A 386 38.61 -45.41 -4.73
N TYR A 387 38.21 -44.62 -3.73
CA TYR A 387 38.88 -44.57 -2.42
C TYR A 387 38.11 -45.33 -1.33
N TYR A 388 36.83 -45.63 -1.56
CA TYR A 388 35.95 -46.33 -0.63
C TYR A 388 35.04 -47.35 -1.36
N PRO A 389 35.60 -48.33 -2.10
CA PRO A 389 34.82 -49.28 -2.91
C PRO A 389 33.86 -50.15 -2.08
N ASP A 390 34.22 -50.45 -0.83
CA ASP A 390 33.38 -51.25 0.10
C ASP A 390 32.53 -50.37 1.02
N PHE A 391 32.06 -49.21 0.53
CA PHE A 391 31.23 -48.29 1.30
C PHE A 391 29.92 -48.97 1.75
N SER A 392 29.72 -49.04 3.06
CA SER A 392 28.44 -49.36 3.69
C SER A 392 28.16 -48.36 4.81
N GLU A 393 26.90 -48.01 5.01
CA GLU A 393 26.50 -47.03 6.03
C GLU A 393 26.89 -47.49 7.45
N GLU A 394 26.74 -48.79 7.72
CA GLU A 394 27.06 -49.43 9.01
C GLU A 394 28.52 -49.23 9.47
N LYS A 395 29.46 -49.00 8.54
CA LYS A 395 30.89 -48.78 8.86
C LYS A 395 31.17 -47.39 9.45
N TYR A 396 30.18 -46.49 9.45
CA TYR A 396 30.34 -45.08 9.80
C TYR A 396 29.17 -44.56 10.65
N ASP A 397 28.57 -45.44 11.47
CA ASP A 397 27.39 -45.11 12.29
C ASP A 397 27.67 -44.05 13.38
N ASP A 398 28.94 -43.79 13.68
CA ASP A 398 29.39 -42.73 14.60
C ASP A 398 29.20 -41.31 14.02
N LEU A 399 28.99 -41.18 12.71
CA LEU A 399 28.72 -39.91 12.04
C LEU A 399 27.23 -39.56 12.04
N THR A 400 26.84 -38.75 13.02
CA THR A 400 25.47 -38.21 13.10
C THR A 400 25.14 -37.31 11.90
N MET A 401 23.88 -37.34 11.45
CA MET A 401 23.30 -36.41 10.46
C MET A 401 23.68 -34.93 10.69
N ALA A 402 23.54 -34.46 11.93
CA ALA A 402 23.81 -33.06 12.29
C ALA A 402 25.27 -32.66 12.01
N ARG A 403 26.23 -33.52 12.37
CA ARG A 403 27.66 -33.29 12.10
C ARG A 403 27.93 -33.21 10.59
N LEU A 404 27.35 -34.12 9.82
CA LEU A 404 27.55 -34.18 8.38
C LEU A 404 27.00 -32.94 7.66
N ALA A 405 25.83 -32.40 8.04
CA ALA A 405 25.36 -31.17 7.39
C ALA A 405 26.11 -29.93 7.86
N ILE A 406 26.54 -29.82 9.13
CA ILE A 406 27.38 -28.70 9.57
C ILE A 406 28.69 -28.68 8.76
N GLU A 407 29.30 -29.85 8.54
CA GLU A 407 30.48 -29.94 7.68
C GLU A 407 30.16 -29.59 6.23
N HIS A 408 29.03 -30.09 5.70
CA HIS A 408 28.59 -29.80 4.34
C HIS A 408 28.41 -28.29 4.14
N GLU A 409 27.64 -27.63 5.01
CA GLU A 409 27.38 -26.18 4.98
C GLU A 409 28.68 -25.38 5.06
N ARG A 410 29.61 -25.74 5.94
CA ARG A 410 30.94 -25.08 6.01
C ARG A 410 31.75 -25.23 4.72
N SER A 411 31.57 -26.34 4.00
CA SER A 411 32.35 -26.66 2.81
C SER A 411 31.75 -26.10 1.52
N THR A 412 30.43 -25.98 1.44
CA THR A 412 29.71 -25.62 0.22
C THR A 412 28.91 -24.32 0.32
N GLY A 413 28.70 -23.81 1.54
CA GLY A 413 27.73 -22.74 1.82
C GLY A 413 26.27 -23.20 1.74
N CYS A 414 26.00 -24.48 1.44
CA CYS A 414 24.64 -25.00 1.31
C CYS A 414 24.11 -25.47 2.67
N SER A 415 23.13 -24.73 3.19
CA SER A 415 22.45 -25.07 4.45
C SER A 415 21.35 -26.11 4.22
N ILE A 416 21.29 -27.13 5.06
CA ILE A 416 20.32 -28.23 4.94
C ILE A 416 19.45 -28.28 6.20
N SER A 417 18.14 -28.19 6.00
CA SER A 417 17.15 -28.37 7.07
C SER A 417 16.80 -29.85 7.22
N PHE A 418 16.88 -30.36 8.45
CA PHE A 418 16.55 -31.74 8.79
C PHE A 418 15.12 -31.97 9.27
N ARG A 419 14.26 -30.94 9.17
CA ARG A 419 12.83 -31.13 9.45
C ARG A 419 12.27 -32.08 8.39
N GLU A 420 11.44 -33.03 8.81
CA GLU A 420 10.89 -34.07 7.92
C GLU A 420 10.27 -33.48 6.65
N ASP A 421 9.48 -32.41 6.79
CA ASP A 421 8.93 -31.69 5.63
C ASP A 421 10.01 -31.11 4.70
N SER A 422 11.14 -30.64 5.23
CA SER A 422 12.26 -30.12 4.42
C SER A 422 13.03 -31.20 3.66
N VAL A 423 13.10 -32.42 4.20
CA VAL A 423 13.77 -33.56 3.54
C VAL A 423 12.99 -33.95 2.28
N ASN A 424 11.67 -34.06 2.41
CA ASN A 424 10.79 -34.37 1.29
C ASN A 424 10.75 -33.25 0.25
N GLU A 425 10.73 -31.99 0.68
CA GLU A 425 10.81 -30.81 -0.20
C GLU A 425 12.12 -30.78 -1.02
N ALA A 426 13.24 -31.22 -0.42
CA ALA A 426 14.53 -31.34 -1.09
C ALA A 426 14.61 -32.52 -2.07
N GLY A 427 13.58 -33.38 -2.13
CA GLY A 427 13.48 -34.50 -3.07
C GLY A 427 13.98 -35.84 -2.53
N PHE A 428 14.35 -35.92 -1.25
CA PHE A 428 14.76 -37.17 -0.60
C PHE A 428 13.54 -37.90 -0.04
N LEU A 429 13.48 -39.23 -0.21
CA LEU A 429 12.34 -40.05 0.27
C LEU A 429 12.36 -40.28 1.79
N SER A 430 13.52 -40.13 2.43
CA SER A 430 13.69 -40.30 3.87
C SER A 430 14.90 -39.54 4.38
N GLY A 431 14.94 -39.33 5.70
CA GLY A 431 16.12 -38.77 6.38
C GLY A 431 17.36 -39.64 6.19
N ASP A 432 17.20 -40.97 6.09
CA ASP A 432 18.32 -41.90 5.89
C ASP A 432 18.96 -41.73 4.50
N LEU A 433 18.16 -41.51 3.45
CA LEU A 433 18.72 -41.22 2.12
C LEU A 433 19.46 -39.87 2.08
N LEU A 434 18.97 -38.87 2.81
CA LEU A 434 19.70 -37.61 2.97
C LEU A 434 21.02 -37.84 3.74
N LYS A 435 21.01 -38.65 4.81
CA LYS A 435 22.20 -39.02 5.57
C LYS A 435 23.23 -39.69 4.67
N LEU A 436 22.80 -40.68 3.89
CA LEU A 436 23.63 -41.42 2.95
C LEU A 436 24.33 -40.48 1.97
N GLU A 437 23.59 -39.50 1.44
CA GLU A 437 24.14 -38.58 0.46
C GLU A 437 25.10 -37.54 1.08
N LEU A 438 24.84 -37.13 2.31
CA LEU A 438 25.77 -36.33 3.09
C LEU A 438 27.06 -37.09 3.42
N MET A 439 26.96 -38.39 3.74
CA MET A 439 28.11 -39.27 3.98
C MET A 439 28.96 -39.44 2.71
N ARG A 440 28.34 -39.68 1.55
CA ARG A 440 29.05 -39.73 0.26
C ARG A 440 29.80 -38.44 -0.01
N SER A 441 29.17 -37.30 0.26
CA SER A 441 29.80 -35.98 0.13
C SER A 441 30.99 -35.79 1.08
N HIS A 442 30.88 -36.25 2.34
CA HIS A 442 31.98 -36.25 3.32
C HIS A 442 33.17 -37.09 2.85
N LEU A 443 32.92 -38.33 2.40
CA LEU A 443 33.97 -39.24 1.95
C LEU A 443 34.71 -38.70 0.72
N ALA A 444 33.98 -38.14 -0.26
CA ALA A 444 34.58 -37.51 -1.43
C ALA A 444 35.51 -36.34 -1.05
N ARG A 445 35.11 -35.50 -0.08
CA ARG A 445 35.96 -34.41 0.45
C ARG A 445 37.21 -34.96 1.14
N LYS A 446 37.06 -35.99 1.97
CA LYS A 446 38.18 -36.64 2.67
C LYS A 446 39.19 -37.24 1.68
N ALA A 447 38.72 -37.87 0.61
CA ALA A 447 39.59 -38.36 -0.46
C ALA A 447 40.40 -37.24 -1.13
N LEU A 448 39.75 -36.11 -1.45
CA LEU A 448 40.43 -34.94 -2.02
C LEU A 448 41.48 -34.35 -1.08
N GLN A 449 41.16 -34.20 0.21
CA GLN A 449 42.10 -33.68 1.21
C GLN A 449 43.31 -34.61 1.38
N ASN A 450 43.09 -35.92 1.42
CA ASN A 450 44.18 -36.89 1.53
C ASN A 450 45.08 -36.86 0.29
N ARG A 451 44.49 -36.75 -0.90
CA ARG A 451 45.25 -36.60 -2.15
C ARG A 451 46.11 -35.33 -2.13
N GLN A 452 45.55 -34.18 -1.74
CA GLN A 452 46.30 -32.92 -1.66
C GLN A 452 47.42 -32.97 -0.62
N LYS A 453 47.22 -33.68 0.49
CA LYS A 453 48.28 -33.92 1.48
C LYS A 453 49.39 -34.81 0.93
N LEU A 454 49.06 -35.87 0.19
CA LEU A 454 50.05 -36.70 -0.48
C LEU A 454 50.85 -35.90 -1.51
N GLU A 455 50.18 -35.15 -2.39
CA GLU A 455 50.82 -34.32 -3.43
C GLU A 455 51.78 -33.28 -2.81
N ARG A 456 51.39 -32.60 -1.72
CA ARG A 456 52.25 -31.67 -0.98
C ARG A 456 53.43 -32.35 -0.27
N SER A 457 53.27 -33.58 0.19
CA SER A 457 54.36 -34.35 0.82
C SER A 457 55.40 -34.87 -0.20
N THR A 458 54.98 -35.12 -1.44
CA THR A 458 55.87 -35.46 -2.56
C THR A 458 56.61 -34.25 -3.15
N GLU A 459 56.05 -33.04 -3.08
CA GLU A 459 56.73 -31.80 -3.48
C GLU A 459 57.73 -31.26 -2.42
N GLN A 460 57.65 -31.75 -1.18
CA GLN A 460 58.53 -31.34 -0.06
C GLN A 460 59.61 -32.37 0.31
N SER A 461 59.72 -33.48 -0.44
CA SER A 461 60.86 -34.39 -0.32
C SER A 461 61.93 -34.01 -1.36
N PRO A 462 63.19 -33.76 -0.95
CA PRO A 462 64.23 -33.20 -1.83
C PRO A 462 64.65 -34.14 -2.97
#